data_AF-A0A959Q8B3-F1
#
_entry.id   AF-A0A959Q8B3-F1
#
_cell.length_a   1.000
_cell.length_b   1.000
_cell.length_c   1.000
_cell.angle_alpha   90.00
_cell.angle_beta   90.00
_cell.angle_gamma   90.00
#
_symmetry.space_group_name_H-M   'P 1'
#
loop_
_entity.id
_entity.type
_entity.pdbx_description
1 polymer ?
#
loop_
_entity_poly.entity_id
_entity_poly.type
_entity_poly.pdbx_seq_one_letter_code
_entity_poly.pdbx_strand_id
1 'polypeptide(L)'
;MKIKNPTYKHDLLDKLLAAIKKRRFVLLALFVTYNLLLGGLLVSLFYSEVSPARRQRMIDRFTAYLPFGAAAAQEEDPLKDLPAVPEELQLTFASDGLEQLAAVRQRALAKGILDGDEANRVEVSVVSQGQTYPATAGLAGYAPEFWEDQDQWALEVTAQDDRQILGMRHFALYPPATQGYLDEWLVHRLLAYNGLHALQRDLVSVDAGQGGSRIYALSEMIGDRFDNSPELDGPILNLFELLNGAAASGDPQVQKVLARFDEFRHKKRSVAEVFDLGQLATYFALAELLGNRGMTDLDQVQFYLNPQSSLLEPVIHGEAAIGSLGDTGFQGGGKQMIIDGVQPEDAADWSCKLWQHCLFADPAFFRAYVADVLRFSEGAYLQEFLNSDGRLFYQKQKILQRELPGFAPASLQQLQLNQEYMQRALRPVKQIHAYYNRPESNQEQLLLSVCNIYNLPVEVLGADIGDSIQLNVPGNSVLIQGNIKMSPVPVKDIVFSMPAGVAFADSMLSGIRVHYRTWGLERVLNEVVIPYALIDEELLENDLIRQKPNVGDFAFLEVDEVKREIRFKPGRHTLDRPLKVPAGYRLMAGPDTRVDLVTRANILSYSPLYLKGSEEAPVVFTSSDSTAQGVIVL
;
A
#
# COMPACT_ATOMS: atom_id res chain seq x y z
N MET A 1 -75.65 45.85 -25.53
CA MET A 1 -75.28 44.72 -24.65
C MET A 1 -73.94 45.07 -24.01
N LYS A 2 -73.92 45.46 -22.72
CA LYS A 2 -72.69 45.85 -22.01
C LYS A 2 -71.90 44.58 -21.66
N ILE A 3 -70.73 44.40 -22.26
CA ILE A 3 -69.82 43.30 -21.92
C ILE A 3 -68.99 43.73 -20.71
N LYS A 4 -69.18 43.01 -19.58
CA LYS A 4 -68.40 43.14 -18.35
C LYS A 4 -67.00 42.53 -18.55
N ASN A 5 -65.99 43.22 -18.02
CA ASN A 5 -64.60 42.76 -17.90
C ASN A 5 -64.46 41.40 -17.16
N PRO A 6 -63.46 40.57 -17.52
CA PRO A 6 -63.22 39.29 -16.86
C PRO A 6 -62.29 39.44 -15.65
N THR A 7 -62.85 39.34 -14.44
CA THR A 7 -62.13 38.95 -13.22
C THR A 7 -61.87 37.44 -13.27
N TYR A 8 -60.78 37.01 -13.91
CA TYR A 8 -60.38 35.58 -13.91
C TYR A 8 -58.86 35.33 -13.85
N LYS A 9 -58.01 36.38 -13.77
CA LYS A 9 -56.53 36.22 -13.74
C LYS A 9 -55.89 36.23 -12.34
N HIS A 10 -56.59 36.67 -11.29
CA HIS A 10 -55.99 36.77 -9.94
C HIS A 10 -56.05 35.47 -9.12
N ASP A 11 -57.11 34.68 -9.24
CA ASP A 11 -57.34 33.50 -8.38
C ASP A 11 -56.33 32.36 -8.62
N LEU A 12 -55.83 32.18 -9.85
CA LEU A 12 -54.85 31.14 -10.17
C LEU A 12 -53.45 31.47 -9.61
N LEU A 13 -53.04 32.74 -9.72
CA LEU A 13 -51.75 33.25 -9.24
C LEU A 13 -51.68 33.22 -7.71
N ASP A 14 -52.77 33.59 -7.04
CA ASP A 14 -52.86 33.55 -5.58
C ASP A 14 -52.87 32.11 -5.04
N LYS A 15 -53.54 31.18 -5.72
CA LYS A 15 -53.49 29.74 -5.40
C LYS A 15 -52.09 29.15 -5.63
N LEU A 16 -51.39 29.56 -6.68
CA LEU A 16 -50.02 29.12 -6.97
C LEU A 16 -49.03 29.66 -5.91
N LEU A 17 -49.15 30.93 -5.54
CA LEU A 17 -48.32 31.57 -4.51
C LEU A 17 -48.58 30.98 -3.12
N ALA A 18 -49.83 30.61 -2.80
CA ALA A 18 -50.17 29.91 -1.56
C ALA A 18 -49.60 28.49 -1.53
N ALA A 19 -49.64 27.75 -2.65
CA ALA A 19 -49.04 26.43 -2.78
C ALA A 19 -47.50 26.46 -2.67
N ILE A 20 -46.86 27.47 -3.29
CA ILE A 20 -45.42 27.72 -3.16
C ILE A 20 -45.07 28.07 -1.72
N LYS A 21 -45.82 28.97 -1.05
CA LYS A 21 -45.63 29.31 0.37
C LYS A 21 -45.71 28.09 1.29
N LYS A 22 -46.66 27.19 1.05
CA LYS A 22 -46.90 25.99 1.88
C LYS A 22 -45.84 24.89 1.67
N ARG A 23 -45.10 24.93 0.55
CA ARG A 23 -44.05 23.96 0.19
C ARG A 23 -42.63 24.57 0.11
N ARG A 24 -42.42 25.77 0.67
CA ARG A 24 -41.12 26.49 0.62
C ARG A 24 -39.94 25.63 1.08
N PHE A 25 -40.12 24.84 2.13
CA PHE A 25 -39.07 23.93 2.62
C PHE A 25 -38.74 22.80 1.62
N VAL A 26 -39.76 22.25 0.94
CA VAL A 26 -39.55 21.19 -0.06
C VAL A 26 -38.89 21.75 -1.32
N LEU A 27 -39.30 22.94 -1.76
CA LEU A 27 -38.68 23.61 -2.92
C LEU A 27 -37.24 24.05 -2.62
N LEU A 28 -36.95 24.51 -1.41
CA LEU A 28 -35.59 24.83 -0.98
C LEU A 28 -34.72 23.58 -0.89
N ALA A 29 -35.25 22.49 -0.30
CA ALA A 29 -34.55 21.20 -0.25
C ALA A 29 -34.24 20.68 -1.65
N LEU A 30 -35.22 20.70 -2.57
CA LEU A 30 -35.01 20.30 -3.97
C LEU A 30 -33.98 21.19 -4.68
N PHE A 31 -33.99 22.50 -4.41
CA PHE A 31 -33.00 23.42 -4.97
C PHE A 31 -31.58 23.15 -4.44
N VAL A 32 -31.43 22.91 -3.14
CA VAL A 32 -30.13 22.55 -2.54
C VAL A 32 -29.64 21.22 -3.07
N THR A 33 -30.49 20.19 -3.10
CA THR A 33 -30.14 18.86 -3.65
C THR A 33 -29.77 18.95 -5.13
N TYR A 34 -30.51 19.73 -5.93
CA TYR A 34 -30.19 19.96 -7.34
C TYR A 34 -28.83 20.64 -7.51
N ASN A 35 -28.50 21.66 -6.72
CA ASN A 35 -27.20 22.33 -6.80
C ASN A 35 -26.05 21.43 -6.30
N LEU A 36 -26.29 20.56 -5.31
CA LEU A 36 -25.30 19.57 -4.87
C LEU A 36 -25.05 18.50 -5.94
N LEU A 37 -26.11 18.02 -6.61
CA LEU A 37 -25.99 17.06 -7.71
C LEU A 37 -25.35 17.69 -8.94
N LEU A 38 -25.70 18.94 -9.28
CA LEU A 38 -25.10 19.68 -10.38
C LEU A 38 -23.62 20.01 -10.09
N GLY A 39 -23.30 20.38 -8.86
CA GLY A 39 -21.93 20.55 -8.38
C GLY A 39 -21.14 19.25 -8.45
N GLY A 40 -21.71 18.13 -7.98
CA GLY A 40 -21.09 16.81 -8.09
C GLY A 40 -20.90 16.34 -9.54
N LEU A 41 -21.84 16.66 -10.44
CA LEU A 41 -21.75 16.35 -11.86
C LEU A 41 -20.68 17.22 -12.55
N LEU A 42 -20.63 18.52 -12.25
CA LEU A 42 -19.60 19.43 -12.76
C LEU A 42 -18.22 19.05 -12.24
N VAL A 43 -18.11 18.69 -10.96
CA VAL A 43 -16.88 18.12 -10.37
C VAL A 43 -16.53 16.82 -11.07
N SER A 44 -17.47 15.90 -11.29
CA SER A 44 -17.22 14.62 -12.00
C SER A 44 -16.75 14.83 -13.45
N LEU A 45 -17.41 15.72 -14.21
CA LEU A 45 -17.04 16.08 -15.58
C LEU A 45 -15.69 16.80 -15.65
N PHE A 46 -15.39 17.64 -14.67
CA PHE A 46 -14.08 18.28 -14.53
C PHE A 46 -13.00 17.29 -14.07
N TYR A 47 -13.36 16.29 -13.27
CA TYR A 47 -12.46 15.21 -12.81
C TYR A 47 -12.12 14.21 -13.92
N SER A 48 -12.95 14.07 -14.96
CA SER A 48 -12.71 13.16 -16.09
C SER A 48 -11.74 13.70 -17.14
N GLU A 49 -11.55 15.02 -17.23
CA GLU A 49 -10.66 15.63 -18.25
C GLU A 49 -9.29 16.06 -17.72
N VAL A 50 -9.04 15.94 -16.41
CA VAL A 50 -7.82 16.42 -15.76
C VAL A 50 -6.90 15.25 -15.40
N SER A 51 -5.62 15.37 -15.76
CA SER A 51 -4.58 14.37 -15.45
C SER A 51 -4.46 14.13 -13.93
N PRO A 52 -4.06 12.92 -13.47
CA PRO A 52 -3.91 12.60 -12.05
C PRO A 52 -3.05 13.61 -11.27
N ALA A 53 -1.95 14.09 -11.85
CA ALA A 53 -1.05 15.07 -11.24
C ALA A 53 -1.73 16.44 -11.03
N ARG A 54 -2.52 16.91 -12.01
CA ARG A 54 -3.29 18.17 -11.87
C ARG A 54 -4.43 18.05 -10.85
N ARG A 55 -4.98 16.84 -10.65
CA ARG A 55 -5.98 16.58 -9.59
C ARG A 55 -5.38 16.71 -8.20
N GLN A 56 -4.21 16.11 -7.96
CA GLN A 56 -3.52 16.22 -6.67
C GLN A 56 -3.18 17.66 -6.34
N ARG A 57 -2.58 18.40 -7.28
CA ARG A 57 -2.24 19.83 -7.10
C ARG A 57 -3.45 20.73 -6.85
N MET A 58 -4.63 20.39 -7.38
CA MET A 58 -5.87 21.09 -7.07
C MET A 58 -6.39 20.79 -5.66
N ILE A 59 -6.29 19.53 -5.21
CA ILE A 59 -6.58 19.15 -3.83
C ILE A 59 -5.65 19.93 -2.90
N ASP A 60 -4.35 19.97 -3.19
CA ASP A 60 -3.34 20.70 -2.41
C ASP A 60 -3.64 22.22 -2.39
N ARG A 61 -4.06 22.79 -3.52
CA ARG A 61 -4.54 24.19 -3.60
C ARG A 61 -5.79 24.40 -2.74
N PHE A 62 -6.73 23.46 -2.71
CA PHE A 62 -7.99 23.59 -1.98
C PHE A 62 -7.81 23.37 -0.47
N THR A 63 -6.94 22.46 -0.06
CA THR A 63 -6.57 22.21 1.33
C THR A 63 -5.74 23.37 1.91
N ALA A 64 -4.94 24.05 1.09
CA ALA A 64 -4.23 25.27 1.49
C ALA A 64 -5.17 26.43 1.91
N TYR A 65 -6.47 26.39 1.55
CA TYR A 65 -7.46 27.42 1.91
C TYR A 65 -8.46 27.00 2.99
N LEU A 66 -8.37 25.79 3.55
CA LEU A 66 -9.29 25.33 4.60
C LEU A 66 -8.68 25.55 5.99
N PRO A 67 -9.14 26.54 6.77
CA PRO A 67 -8.73 26.67 8.16
C PRO A 67 -9.46 25.59 8.97
N PHE A 68 -8.86 24.41 9.12
CA PHE A 68 -9.34 23.42 10.06
C PHE A 68 -8.74 23.68 11.44
N GLY A 69 -9.61 24.02 12.39
CA GLY A 69 -9.24 24.34 13.76
C GLY A 69 -8.66 23.13 14.47
N ALA A 70 -7.33 23.11 14.60
CA ALA A 70 -6.69 22.46 15.73
C ALA A 70 -6.69 23.45 16.89
N ALA A 71 -7.22 23.03 18.05
CA ALA A 71 -6.96 23.72 19.30
C ALA A 71 -5.47 23.58 19.62
N ALA A 72 -4.66 24.49 19.08
CA ALA A 72 -3.26 24.60 19.44
C ALA A 72 -3.17 25.21 20.84
N ALA A 73 -2.46 24.51 21.73
CA ALA A 73 -1.88 25.15 22.90
C ALA A 73 -1.08 26.39 22.44
N GLN A 74 -0.92 27.38 23.32
CA GLN A 74 -0.11 28.57 23.03
C GLN A 74 1.37 28.18 22.83
N GLU A 75 1.71 27.66 21.65
CA GLU A 75 3.09 27.60 21.16
C GLU A 75 3.43 28.98 20.57
N GLU A 76 4.62 29.49 20.90
CA GLU A 76 5.13 30.72 20.30
C GLU A 76 5.18 30.57 18.77
N ASP A 77 4.82 31.62 18.02
CA ASP A 77 4.85 31.61 16.55
C ASP A 77 6.26 31.21 16.06
N PRO A 78 6.43 30.02 15.42
CA PRO A 78 7.74 29.53 15.02
C PRO A 78 8.39 30.40 13.94
N LEU A 79 7.65 31.31 13.31
CA LEU A 79 8.13 32.25 12.29
C LEU A 79 8.68 33.56 12.88
N LYS A 80 8.41 33.80 14.17
CA LYS A 80 8.84 35.00 14.88
C LYS A 80 10.37 35.05 14.94
N ASP A 81 10.94 36.19 14.57
CA ASP A 81 12.39 36.47 14.56
C ASP A 81 13.28 35.59 13.64
N LEU A 82 12.70 34.78 12.75
CA LEU A 82 13.49 34.06 11.74
C LEU A 82 13.97 34.97 10.58
N PRO A 83 15.26 34.95 10.21
CA PRO A 83 15.74 35.61 8.99
C PRO A 83 15.17 34.90 7.75
N ALA A 84 14.74 35.68 6.76
CA ALA A 84 14.10 35.18 5.54
C ALA A 84 14.64 35.91 4.30
N VAL A 85 15.96 36.02 4.22
CA VAL A 85 16.66 36.60 3.07
C VAL A 85 17.17 35.42 2.23
N PRO A 86 16.55 35.14 1.07
CA PRO A 86 17.09 34.15 0.13
C PRO A 86 18.41 34.66 -0.48
N GLU A 87 19.22 33.74 -0.98
CA GLU A 87 20.35 34.09 -1.85
C GLU A 87 19.83 34.78 -3.12
N GLU A 88 20.57 35.79 -3.60
CA GLU A 88 20.16 36.60 -4.75
C GLU A 88 20.97 36.20 -5.98
N LEU A 89 20.26 36.00 -7.09
CA LEU A 89 20.82 35.74 -8.42
C LEU A 89 20.35 36.83 -9.38
N GLN A 90 21.27 37.48 -10.08
CA GLN A 90 20.94 38.39 -11.17
C GLN A 90 21.39 37.77 -12.50
N LEU A 91 20.45 37.56 -13.42
CA LEU A 91 20.73 37.07 -14.76
C LEU A 91 20.69 38.22 -15.76
N THR A 92 21.81 38.44 -16.45
CA THR A 92 21.92 39.41 -17.54
C THR A 92 22.12 38.66 -18.85
N PHE A 93 21.06 38.58 -19.64
CA PHE A 93 21.09 37.92 -20.96
C PHE A 93 21.87 38.76 -21.97
N ALA A 94 22.54 38.10 -22.92
CA ALA A 94 23.07 38.76 -24.11
C ALA A 94 21.94 39.46 -24.90
N SER A 95 22.29 40.45 -25.72
CA SER A 95 21.38 41.48 -26.25
C SER A 95 20.04 40.98 -26.86
N ASP A 96 20.02 39.81 -27.49
CA ASP A 96 18.82 39.19 -28.08
C ASP A 96 18.41 37.87 -27.38
N GLY A 97 19.14 37.43 -26.35
CA GLY A 97 18.93 36.14 -25.69
C GLY A 97 17.54 36.00 -25.05
N LEU A 98 17.03 37.06 -24.41
CA LEU A 98 15.70 37.05 -23.81
C LEU A 98 14.59 36.96 -24.87
N GLU A 99 14.77 37.62 -26.01
CA GLU A 99 13.83 37.56 -27.15
C GLU A 99 13.83 36.17 -27.80
N GLN A 100 15.00 35.55 -27.92
CA GLN A 100 15.14 34.17 -28.39
C GLN A 100 14.39 33.19 -27.47
N LEU A 101 14.60 33.27 -26.15
CA LEU A 101 13.87 32.44 -25.18
C LEU A 101 12.36 32.70 -25.21
N ALA A 102 11.93 33.95 -25.37
CA ALA A 102 10.52 34.28 -25.51
C ALA A 102 9.88 33.65 -26.76
N ALA A 103 10.63 33.56 -27.87
CA ALA A 103 10.18 32.89 -29.09
C ALA A 103 10.05 31.37 -28.91
N VAL A 104 11.01 30.74 -28.21
CA VAL A 104 10.92 29.31 -27.83
C VAL A 104 9.69 29.08 -26.95
N ARG A 105 9.50 29.93 -25.93
CA ARG A 105 8.34 29.88 -25.03
C ARG A 105 7.01 29.95 -25.78
N GLN A 106 6.85 30.88 -26.71
CA GLN A 106 5.61 31.00 -27.50
C GLN A 106 5.31 29.75 -28.33
N ARG A 107 6.33 29.10 -28.87
CA ARG A 107 6.15 27.84 -29.62
C ARG A 107 5.82 26.69 -28.68
N ALA A 108 6.51 26.56 -27.55
CA ALA A 108 6.21 25.57 -26.52
C ALA A 108 4.77 25.73 -25.99
N LEU A 109 4.32 26.97 -25.74
CA LEU A 109 2.93 27.36 -25.44
C LEU A 109 1.95 26.82 -26.47
N ALA A 110 2.23 27.03 -27.76
CA ALA A 110 1.37 26.58 -28.84
C ALA A 110 1.32 25.06 -29.00
N LYS A 111 2.44 24.38 -28.74
CA LYS A 111 2.56 22.90 -28.82
C LYS A 111 2.02 22.20 -27.56
N GLY A 112 2.02 22.88 -26.41
CA GLY A 112 1.73 22.30 -25.10
C GLY A 112 2.88 21.48 -24.50
N ILE A 113 4.05 21.49 -25.12
CA ILE A 113 5.26 20.78 -24.69
C ILE A 113 6.50 21.54 -25.18
N LEU A 114 7.58 21.51 -24.39
CA LEU A 114 8.91 21.94 -24.83
C LEU A 114 9.62 20.72 -25.45
N ASP A 115 9.75 20.67 -26.77
CA ASP A 115 10.48 19.60 -27.48
C ASP A 115 11.97 19.95 -27.64
N GLY A 116 12.84 18.93 -27.59
CA GLY A 116 14.30 19.10 -27.61
C GLY A 116 14.90 19.47 -28.98
N ASP A 117 14.07 19.72 -29.99
CA ASP A 117 14.49 19.99 -31.37
C ASP A 117 14.83 21.49 -31.61
N GLU A 118 14.63 22.36 -30.62
CA GLU A 118 14.81 23.81 -30.75
C GLU A 118 16.13 24.31 -30.13
N ALA A 119 16.70 25.37 -30.70
CA ALA A 119 17.82 26.10 -30.10
C ALA A 119 17.34 26.80 -28.81
N ASN A 120 17.42 26.07 -27.69
CA ASN A 120 16.95 26.47 -26.35
C ASN A 120 18.12 26.81 -25.42
N ARG A 121 19.15 27.49 -25.94
CA ARG A 121 20.32 27.91 -25.16
C ARG A 121 20.78 29.30 -25.60
N VAL A 122 20.94 30.20 -24.64
CA VAL A 122 21.41 31.57 -24.84
C VAL A 122 22.49 31.91 -23.81
N GLU A 123 23.40 32.80 -24.19
CA GLU A 123 24.45 33.30 -23.28
C GLU A 123 23.86 34.21 -22.20
N VAL A 124 24.30 34.02 -20.96
CA VAL A 124 23.85 34.78 -19.79
C VAL A 124 25.01 35.00 -18.82
N SER A 125 25.08 36.19 -18.23
CA SER A 125 25.96 36.44 -17.08
C SER A 125 25.16 36.33 -15.80
N VAL A 126 25.60 35.47 -14.88
CA VAL A 126 24.97 35.28 -13.56
C VAL A 126 25.80 35.98 -12.51
N VAL A 127 25.18 36.90 -11.77
CA VAL A 127 25.80 37.52 -10.58
C VAL A 127 25.27 36.82 -9.33
N SER A 128 26.17 36.31 -8.51
CA SER A 128 25.87 35.65 -7.24
C SER A 128 26.99 35.96 -6.24
N GLN A 129 26.65 36.27 -4.99
CA GLN A 129 27.61 36.59 -3.92
C GLN A 129 28.67 37.64 -4.31
N GLY A 130 28.28 38.63 -5.12
CA GLY A 130 29.15 39.70 -5.60
C GLY A 130 30.14 39.29 -6.70
N GLN A 131 30.06 38.07 -7.23
CA GLN A 131 30.88 37.57 -8.33
C GLN A 131 30.04 37.36 -9.59
N THR A 132 30.66 37.54 -10.76
CA THR A 132 30.01 37.35 -12.06
C THR A 132 30.55 36.10 -12.74
N TYR A 133 29.63 35.25 -13.21
CA TYR A 133 29.91 33.97 -13.86
C TYR A 133 29.35 33.97 -15.27
N PRO A 134 30.15 33.62 -16.29
CA PRO A 134 29.63 33.31 -17.61
C PRO A 134 28.88 31.97 -17.56
N ALA A 135 27.70 31.93 -18.17
CA ALA A 135 26.83 30.77 -18.20
C ALA A 135 25.99 30.75 -19.48
N THR A 136 25.34 29.62 -19.73
CA THR A 136 24.22 29.56 -20.68
C THR A 136 22.93 29.30 -19.92
N ALA A 137 21.81 29.77 -20.47
CA ALA A 137 20.48 29.48 -19.95
C ALA A 137 19.52 29.02 -21.06
N GLY A 138 18.57 28.16 -20.70
CA GLY A 138 17.47 27.71 -21.56
C GLY A 138 16.17 27.58 -20.77
N LEU A 139 15.02 27.48 -21.46
CA LEU A 139 13.77 27.11 -20.79
C LEU A 139 13.89 25.69 -20.23
N ALA A 140 13.37 25.47 -19.02
CA ALA A 140 13.37 24.18 -18.34
C ALA A 140 11.94 23.62 -18.19
N GLY A 141 11.87 22.31 -17.95
CA GLY A 141 10.61 21.60 -17.76
C GLY A 141 9.91 21.23 -19.08
N TYR A 142 8.96 20.30 -19.01
CA TYR A 142 8.33 19.72 -20.19
C TYR A 142 6.95 20.30 -20.50
N ALA A 143 6.25 20.87 -19.51
CA ALA A 143 4.83 21.22 -19.60
C ALA A 143 4.56 22.73 -19.44
N PRO A 144 3.36 23.22 -19.81
CA PRO A 144 3.04 24.64 -19.77
C PRO A 144 3.20 25.32 -18.42
N GLU A 145 2.91 24.64 -17.32
CA GLU A 145 3.05 25.20 -15.97
C GLU A 145 4.46 25.73 -15.63
N PHE A 146 5.50 25.26 -16.34
CA PHE A 146 6.86 25.70 -16.14
C PHE A 146 7.14 27.08 -16.76
N TRP A 147 6.34 27.52 -17.71
CA TRP A 147 6.61 28.74 -18.48
C TRP A 147 5.35 29.56 -18.81
N GLU A 148 4.16 29.19 -18.34
CA GLU A 148 2.91 29.91 -18.66
C GLU A 148 2.81 31.29 -17.99
N ASP A 149 3.46 31.46 -16.84
CA ASP A 149 3.57 32.76 -16.17
C ASP A 149 4.28 33.78 -17.06
N GLN A 150 3.88 35.05 -16.96
CA GLN A 150 4.44 36.11 -17.80
C GLN A 150 5.85 36.50 -17.37
N ASP A 151 6.13 36.47 -16.07
CA ASP A 151 7.32 37.04 -15.44
C ASP A 151 8.18 35.96 -14.73
N GLN A 152 7.69 34.73 -14.63
CA GLN A 152 8.36 33.64 -13.95
C GLN A 152 8.48 32.36 -14.79
N TRP A 153 9.56 32.24 -15.57
CA TRP A 153 9.80 31.08 -16.44
C TRP A 153 10.83 30.15 -15.81
N ALA A 154 10.59 28.85 -15.89
CA ALA A 154 11.58 27.87 -15.51
C ALA A 154 12.81 27.97 -16.41
N LEU A 155 13.98 28.05 -15.80
CA LEU A 155 15.26 28.19 -16.51
C LEU A 155 16.23 27.11 -16.07
N GLU A 156 16.94 26.53 -17.01
CA GLU A 156 18.09 25.66 -16.80
C GLU A 156 19.34 26.47 -17.07
N VAL A 157 20.29 26.46 -16.15
CA VAL A 157 21.50 27.28 -16.17
C VAL A 157 22.72 26.38 -16.08
N THR A 158 23.64 26.55 -17.02
CA THR A 158 24.91 25.82 -17.06
C THR A 158 26.07 26.81 -17.00
N ALA A 159 26.86 26.75 -15.93
CA ALA A 159 28.08 27.54 -15.78
C ALA A 159 29.14 27.14 -16.83
N GLN A 160 29.87 28.12 -17.34
CA GLN A 160 30.95 27.91 -18.31
C GLN A 160 32.33 27.82 -17.63
N ASP A 161 33.34 27.40 -18.39
CA ASP A 161 34.75 27.35 -17.99
C ASP A 161 35.02 26.52 -16.72
N ASP A 162 34.32 25.40 -16.55
CA ASP A 162 34.39 24.51 -15.38
C ASP A 162 34.10 25.20 -14.03
N ARG A 163 33.51 26.39 -14.05
CA ARG A 163 33.13 27.13 -12.85
C ARG A 163 31.87 26.55 -12.21
N GLN A 164 31.70 26.83 -10.93
CA GLN A 164 30.50 26.51 -10.17
C GLN A 164 29.84 27.79 -9.66
N ILE A 165 28.51 27.84 -9.74
CA ILE A 165 27.66 28.89 -9.17
C ILE A 165 26.92 28.25 -8.01
N LEU A 166 27.07 28.80 -6.81
CA LEU A 166 26.51 28.21 -5.57
C LEU A 166 26.89 26.73 -5.35
N GLY A 167 28.06 26.32 -5.85
CA GLY A 167 28.53 24.92 -5.77
C GLY A 167 28.06 24.01 -6.90
N MET A 168 27.28 24.51 -7.86
CA MET A 168 26.72 23.73 -8.97
C MET A 168 27.26 24.20 -10.32
N ARG A 169 27.55 23.27 -11.24
CA ARG A 169 27.79 23.62 -12.65
C ARG A 169 26.49 23.66 -13.41
N HIS A 170 25.58 22.75 -13.08
CA HIS A 170 24.29 22.62 -13.74
C HIS A 170 23.15 22.67 -12.71
N PHE A 171 22.27 23.66 -12.86
CA PHE A 171 21.08 23.78 -12.01
C PHE A 171 19.89 24.34 -12.77
N ALA A 172 18.70 24.09 -12.25
CA ALA A 172 17.45 24.67 -12.70
C ALA A 172 16.87 25.64 -11.66
N LEU A 173 16.16 26.64 -12.17
CA LEU A 173 15.37 27.61 -11.45
C LEU A 173 13.92 27.36 -11.83
N TYR A 174 13.12 26.80 -10.93
CA TYR A 174 11.72 26.49 -11.17
C TYR A 174 10.78 27.47 -10.45
N PRO A 175 9.63 27.83 -11.03
CA PRO A 175 8.55 28.41 -10.25
C PRO A 175 8.21 27.46 -9.08
N PRO A 176 8.18 27.91 -7.81
CA PRO A 176 8.05 26.99 -6.66
C PRO A 176 6.83 26.06 -6.73
N ALA A 177 5.74 26.52 -7.34
CA ALA A 177 4.51 25.74 -7.50
C ALA A 177 4.67 24.49 -8.39
N THR A 178 5.66 24.45 -9.29
CA THR A 178 5.91 23.28 -10.16
C THR A 178 6.74 22.19 -9.48
N GLN A 179 7.16 22.42 -8.24
CA GLN A 179 8.05 21.58 -7.44
C GLN A 179 7.44 21.28 -6.05
N GLY A 180 6.10 21.38 -5.90
CA GLY A 180 5.45 21.18 -4.61
C GLY A 180 5.85 22.20 -3.53
N TYR A 181 6.30 23.39 -3.94
CA TYR A 181 6.80 24.45 -3.07
C TYR A 181 8.02 24.05 -2.22
N LEU A 182 7.79 23.48 -1.03
CA LEU A 182 8.83 23.06 -0.09
C LEU A 182 9.01 21.55 -0.04
N ASP A 183 8.18 20.78 -0.73
CA ASP A 183 8.21 19.31 -0.69
C ASP A 183 9.55 18.77 -1.22
N GLU A 184 9.98 19.19 -2.42
CA GLU A 184 11.27 18.81 -3.00
C GLU A 184 12.44 19.11 -2.05
N TRP A 185 12.46 20.31 -1.48
CA TRP A 185 13.47 20.70 -0.49
C TRP A 185 13.44 19.77 0.72
N LEU A 186 12.26 19.54 1.30
CA LEU A 186 12.10 18.75 2.52
C LEU A 186 12.45 17.27 2.30
N VAL A 187 12.08 16.69 1.16
CA VAL A 187 12.44 15.32 0.77
C VAL A 187 13.95 15.18 0.67
N HIS A 188 14.63 16.11 -0.01
CA HIS A 188 16.09 16.09 -0.13
C HIS A 188 16.80 16.29 1.22
N ARG A 189 16.24 17.09 2.14
CA ARG A 189 16.74 17.18 3.52
C ARG A 189 16.58 15.85 4.26
N LEU A 190 15.46 15.15 4.11
CA LEU A 190 15.23 13.83 4.70
C LEU A 190 16.17 12.77 4.12
N LEU A 191 16.44 12.79 2.81
CA LEU A 191 17.43 11.90 2.18
C LEU A 191 18.81 12.11 2.81
N ALA A 192 19.29 13.36 2.85
CA ALA A 192 20.59 13.70 3.43
C ALA A 192 20.68 13.35 4.92
N TYR A 193 19.61 13.59 5.70
CA TYR A 193 19.54 13.24 7.12
C TYR A 193 19.73 11.73 7.37
N ASN A 194 19.34 10.91 6.40
CA ASN A 194 19.48 9.46 6.45
C ASN A 194 20.73 8.93 5.74
N GLY A 195 21.65 9.81 5.34
CA GLY A 195 22.89 9.43 4.66
C GLY A 195 22.67 8.91 3.23
N LEU A 196 21.54 9.24 2.61
CA LEU A 196 21.28 8.97 1.20
C LEU A 196 21.75 10.14 0.33
N HIS A 197 22.05 9.84 -0.93
CA HIS A 197 22.39 10.86 -1.92
C HIS A 197 21.25 11.86 -2.08
N ALA A 198 21.57 13.14 -1.90
CA ALA A 198 20.62 14.23 -2.01
C ALA A 198 21.18 15.35 -2.88
N LEU A 199 20.35 15.81 -3.80
CA LEU A 199 20.60 16.99 -4.61
C LEU A 199 20.46 18.27 -3.80
N GLN A 200 21.25 19.27 -4.15
CA GLN A 200 21.16 20.59 -3.57
C GLN A 200 19.88 21.27 -4.04
N ARG A 201 18.97 21.50 -3.09
CA ARG A 201 17.71 22.23 -3.28
C ARG A 201 17.66 23.44 -2.37
N ASP A 202 17.21 24.58 -2.89
CA ASP A 202 16.98 25.79 -2.07
C ASP A 202 15.92 26.73 -2.70
N LEU A 203 15.62 27.85 -2.05
CA LEU A 203 14.89 28.99 -2.59
C LEU A 203 15.84 30.17 -2.80
N VAL A 204 15.78 30.76 -3.99
CA VAL A 204 16.59 31.91 -4.39
C VAL A 204 15.71 33.02 -4.93
N SER A 205 16.15 34.26 -4.74
CA SER A 205 15.53 35.44 -5.35
C SER A 205 16.25 35.74 -6.65
N VAL A 206 15.53 35.73 -7.77
CA VAL A 206 16.11 35.81 -9.11
C VAL A 206 15.60 37.05 -9.81
N ASP A 207 16.50 37.94 -10.20
CA ASP A 207 16.22 39.00 -11.16
C ASP A 207 16.68 38.56 -12.56
N ALA A 208 15.72 38.21 -13.42
CA ALA A 208 15.95 37.80 -14.80
C ALA A 208 15.64 38.92 -15.82
N GLY A 209 15.49 40.18 -15.36
CA GLY A 209 15.10 41.30 -16.22
C GLY A 209 13.64 41.28 -16.67
N GLN A 210 12.79 40.43 -16.07
CA GLN A 210 11.38 40.25 -16.39
C GLN A 210 10.45 40.83 -15.31
N GLY A 211 10.53 42.13 -15.04
CA GLY A 211 9.58 42.79 -14.12
C GLY A 211 9.95 42.75 -12.63
N GLY A 212 11.20 42.40 -12.30
CA GLY A 212 11.76 42.43 -10.94
C GLY A 212 12.17 41.06 -10.43
N SER A 213 12.65 41.00 -9.17
CA SER A 213 13.08 39.73 -8.57
C SER A 213 11.89 38.84 -8.20
N ARG A 214 11.99 37.54 -8.52
CA ARG A 214 11.01 36.52 -8.18
C ARG A 214 11.63 35.38 -7.38
N ILE A 215 10.86 34.71 -6.51
CA ILE A 215 11.34 33.55 -5.74
C ILE A 215 11.27 32.28 -6.59
N TYR A 216 12.41 31.63 -6.83
CA TYR A 216 12.53 30.36 -7.53
C TYR A 216 12.96 29.23 -6.60
N ALA A 217 12.50 28.02 -6.89
CA ALA A 217 13.10 26.78 -6.38
C ALA A 217 14.36 26.47 -7.19
N LEU A 218 15.50 26.56 -6.53
CA LEU A 218 16.81 26.17 -7.03
C LEU A 218 16.95 24.64 -6.94
N SER A 219 17.34 24.02 -8.04
CA SER A 219 17.53 22.57 -8.14
C SER A 219 18.86 22.25 -8.81
N GLU A 220 19.76 21.58 -8.12
CA GLU A 220 20.87 20.89 -8.79
C GLU A 220 20.30 19.90 -9.83
N MET A 221 20.96 19.81 -10.98
CA MET A 221 20.62 18.85 -12.02
C MET A 221 21.66 17.73 -12.05
N ILE A 222 21.18 16.49 -12.00
CA ILE A 222 22.05 15.32 -12.07
C ILE A 222 22.69 15.24 -13.46
N GLY A 223 24.02 15.33 -13.49
CA GLY A 223 24.83 14.98 -14.66
C GLY A 223 25.27 13.51 -14.63
N ASP A 224 26.42 13.24 -15.24
CA ASP A 224 27.11 11.95 -15.06
C ASP A 224 27.68 11.77 -13.64
N ARG A 225 27.77 12.86 -12.86
CA ARG A 225 28.30 12.96 -11.50
C ARG A 225 27.55 14.01 -10.68
N PHE A 226 27.75 13.98 -9.36
CA PHE A 226 27.30 15.04 -8.45
C PHE A 226 28.21 16.26 -8.54
N ASP A 227 27.64 17.45 -8.71
CA ASP A 227 28.42 18.69 -8.70
C ASP A 227 28.76 19.12 -7.27
N ASN A 228 27.82 18.86 -6.33
CA ASN A 228 27.91 19.27 -4.94
C ASN A 228 28.80 18.37 -4.05
N SER A 229 29.17 17.19 -4.55
CA SER A 229 29.91 16.14 -3.82
C SER A 229 31.04 15.60 -4.71
N PRO A 230 32.06 16.41 -5.02
CA PRO A 230 33.11 16.05 -5.99
C PRO A 230 33.97 14.84 -5.56
N GLU A 231 33.92 14.45 -4.29
CA GLU A 231 34.51 13.22 -3.77
C GLU A 231 33.79 11.94 -4.26
N LEU A 232 32.54 12.05 -4.72
CA LEU A 232 31.77 10.97 -5.32
C LEU A 232 32.07 10.91 -6.82
N ASP A 233 33.11 10.16 -7.20
CA ASP A 233 33.64 10.12 -8.57
C ASP A 233 33.08 8.99 -9.46
N GLY A 234 32.27 8.11 -8.89
CA GLY A 234 31.53 7.05 -9.58
C GLY A 234 30.45 7.58 -10.53
N PRO A 235 30.10 6.82 -11.59
CA PRO A 235 29.07 7.23 -12.54
C PRO A 235 27.66 7.07 -11.95
N ILE A 236 26.76 7.97 -12.35
CA ILE A 236 25.32 7.83 -12.09
C ILE A 236 24.68 7.14 -13.30
N LEU A 237 23.97 6.04 -13.04
CA LEU A 237 23.34 5.20 -14.04
C LEU A 237 21.82 5.38 -14.01
N ASN A 238 21.23 5.69 -15.17
CA ASN A 238 19.78 5.76 -15.34
C ASN A 238 19.18 4.43 -15.82
N LEU A 239 17.85 4.38 -15.92
CA LEU A 239 17.15 3.17 -16.36
C LEU A 239 17.59 2.70 -17.75
N PHE A 240 17.73 3.61 -18.72
CA PHE A 240 18.15 3.25 -20.07
C PHE A 240 19.51 2.56 -20.07
N GLU A 241 20.47 3.07 -19.29
CA GLU A 241 21.81 2.48 -19.16
C GLU A 241 21.76 1.12 -18.47
N LEU A 242 20.95 0.97 -17.42
CA LEU A 242 20.76 -0.30 -16.71
C LEU A 242 20.15 -1.40 -17.60
N LEU A 243 19.19 -1.05 -18.48
CA LEU A 243 18.48 -2.04 -19.30
C LEU A 243 19.19 -2.37 -20.62
N ASN A 244 19.94 -1.44 -21.22
CA ASN A 244 20.60 -1.67 -22.51
C ASN A 244 22.00 -2.32 -22.41
N GLY A 245 22.49 -2.53 -21.19
CA GLY A 245 23.57 -3.48 -20.90
C GLY A 245 25.00 -2.99 -21.19
N ALA A 246 25.95 -3.84 -20.81
CA ALA A 246 27.39 -3.59 -20.75
C ALA A 246 28.05 -3.18 -22.07
N ALA A 247 27.46 -3.50 -23.23
CA ALA A 247 28.09 -3.27 -24.54
C ALA A 247 28.25 -1.78 -24.90
N ALA A 248 27.51 -0.88 -24.25
CA ALA A 248 27.55 0.56 -24.50
C ALA A 248 28.64 1.29 -23.68
N SER A 249 29.10 0.72 -22.56
CA SER A 249 30.10 1.37 -21.69
C SER A 249 31.49 0.78 -21.90
N GLY A 250 32.49 1.65 -22.09
CA GLY A 250 33.90 1.27 -22.14
C GLY A 250 34.53 0.98 -20.77
N ASP A 251 33.81 1.24 -19.67
CA ASP A 251 34.31 1.07 -18.31
C ASP A 251 34.07 -0.38 -17.80
N PRO A 252 35.13 -1.17 -17.52
CA PRO A 252 35.00 -2.54 -17.04
C PRO A 252 34.22 -2.70 -15.72
N GLN A 253 34.20 -1.67 -14.86
CA GLN A 253 33.46 -1.70 -13.61
C GLN A 253 31.96 -1.55 -13.85
N VAL A 254 31.58 -0.61 -14.71
CA VAL A 254 30.18 -0.42 -15.16
C VAL A 254 29.67 -1.69 -15.83
N GLN A 255 30.47 -2.31 -16.72
CA GLN A 255 30.10 -3.56 -17.39
C GLN A 255 29.79 -4.70 -16.40
N LYS A 256 30.59 -4.84 -15.34
CA LYS A 256 30.37 -5.87 -14.30
C LYS A 256 29.08 -5.62 -13.53
N VAL A 257 28.78 -4.39 -13.17
CA VAL A 257 27.57 -4.06 -12.41
C VAL A 257 26.32 -4.22 -13.27
N LEU A 258 26.38 -3.83 -14.55
CA LEU A 258 25.29 -4.10 -15.50
C LEU A 258 25.03 -5.61 -15.66
N ALA A 259 26.08 -6.43 -15.71
CA ALA A 259 25.93 -7.89 -15.72
C ALA A 259 25.30 -8.44 -14.42
N ARG A 260 25.71 -7.93 -13.25
CA ARG A 260 25.10 -8.30 -11.95
C ARG A 260 23.64 -7.88 -11.87
N PHE A 261 23.31 -6.69 -12.34
CA PHE A 261 21.94 -6.20 -12.42
C PHE A 261 21.08 -7.10 -13.31
N ASP A 262 21.59 -7.53 -14.47
CA ASP A 262 20.89 -8.49 -15.33
C ASP A 262 20.72 -9.87 -14.65
N GLU A 263 21.74 -10.38 -13.95
CA GLU A 263 21.61 -11.60 -13.16
C GLU A 263 20.56 -11.46 -12.03
N PHE A 264 20.48 -10.30 -11.37
CA PHE A 264 19.46 -9.98 -10.39
C PHE A 264 18.06 -9.98 -11.00
N ARG A 265 17.87 -9.38 -12.19
CA ARG A 265 16.59 -9.43 -12.92
C ARG A 265 16.12 -10.85 -13.20
N HIS A 266 17.07 -11.76 -13.44
CA HIS A 266 16.82 -13.18 -13.65
C HIS A 266 16.81 -14.00 -12.35
N LYS A 267 16.78 -13.34 -11.18
CA LYS A 267 16.74 -13.96 -9.84
C LYS A 267 17.93 -14.90 -9.57
N LYS A 268 19.08 -14.63 -10.19
CA LYS A 268 20.34 -15.37 -9.99
C LYS A 268 21.28 -14.72 -8.98
N ARG A 269 20.96 -13.51 -8.55
CA ARG A 269 21.71 -12.72 -7.55
C ARG A 269 20.77 -12.18 -6.49
N SER A 270 21.28 -12.09 -5.27
CA SER A 270 20.60 -11.40 -4.16
C SER A 270 20.67 -9.88 -4.32
N VAL A 271 19.83 -9.15 -3.57
CA VAL A 271 19.85 -7.68 -3.57
C VAL A 271 21.19 -7.14 -3.12
N ALA A 272 21.78 -7.71 -2.06
CA ALA A 272 23.02 -7.25 -1.46
C ALA A 272 24.28 -7.48 -2.33
N GLU A 273 24.19 -8.30 -3.38
CA GLU A 273 25.28 -8.49 -4.35
C GLU A 273 25.31 -7.41 -5.44
N VAL A 274 24.24 -6.62 -5.56
CA VAL A 274 24.07 -5.62 -6.64
C VAL A 274 23.91 -4.22 -6.08
N PHE A 275 23.20 -4.06 -4.97
CA PHE A 275 22.88 -2.78 -4.36
C PHE A 275 23.49 -2.66 -2.96
N ASP A 276 23.73 -1.43 -2.53
CA ASP A 276 23.91 -1.16 -1.10
C ASP A 276 22.58 -1.44 -0.39
N LEU A 277 22.54 -2.55 0.37
CA LEU A 277 21.34 -3.05 1.01
C LEU A 277 20.75 -2.04 2.01
N GLY A 278 21.61 -1.35 2.76
CA GLY A 278 21.20 -0.41 3.78
C GLY A 278 20.56 0.82 3.16
N GLN A 279 21.28 1.45 2.23
CA GLN A 279 20.77 2.64 1.54
C GLN A 279 19.48 2.35 0.76
N LEU A 280 19.41 1.21 0.07
CA LEU A 280 18.20 0.84 -0.68
C LEU A 280 17.02 0.59 0.25
N ALA A 281 17.22 -0.12 1.37
CA ALA A 281 16.16 -0.34 2.37
C ALA A 281 15.67 0.98 2.98
N THR A 282 16.60 1.86 3.35
CA THR A 282 16.30 3.19 3.90
C THR A 282 15.53 4.04 2.89
N TYR A 283 15.94 4.06 1.62
CA TYR A 283 15.26 4.77 0.54
C TYR A 283 13.80 4.32 0.39
N PHE A 284 13.56 3.00 0.36
CA PHE A 284 12.21 2.44 0.25
C PHE A 284 11.36 2.68 1.50
N ALA A 285 11.94 2.59 2.69
CA ALA A 285 11.22 2.89 3.92
C ALA A 285 10.89 4.38 4.04
N LEU A 286 11.75 5.27 3.54
CA LEU A 286 11.52 6.71 3.56
C LEU A 286 10.37 7.09 2.63
N ALA A 287 10.23 6.41 1.49
CA ALA A 287 9.08 6.56 0.59
C ALA A 287 7.73 6.30 1.29
N GLU A 288 7.70 5.43 2.32
CA GLU A 288 6.50 5.24 3.16
C GLU A 288 6.21 6.47 4.02
N LEU A 289 7.23 7.00 4.72
CA LEU A 289 7.06 8.19 5.55
C LEU A 289 6.64 9.41 4.72
N LEU A 290 7.17 9.54 3.50
CA LEU A 290 6.80 10.58 2.54
C LEU A 290 5.41 10.34 1.92
N GLY A 291 4.84 9.13 2.04
CA GLY A 291 3.62 8.75 1.33
C GLY A 291 3.77 8.83 -0.19
N ASN A 292 4.99 8.72 -0.71
CA ASN A 292 5.33 8.84 -2.12
C ASN A 292 6.05 7.58 -2.60
N ARG A 293 5.26 6.58 -2.99
CA ARG A 293 5.81 5.33 -3.56
C ARG A 293 6.36 5.50 -4.97
N GLY A 294 5.89 6.54 -5.69
CA GLY A 294 6.33 6.82 -7.05
C GLY A 294 7.84 7.03 -7.13
N MET A 295 8.47 7.58 -6.08
CA MET A 295 9.93 7.73 -6.03
C MET A 295 10.70 6.39 -6.08
N THR A 296 10.03 5.25 -5.85
CA THR A 296 10.64 3.92 -5.88
C THR A 296 10.33 3.15 -7.17
N ASP A 297 9.58 3.76 -8.08
CA ASP A 297 9.39 3.22 -9.43
C ASP A 297 10.72 3.29 -10.18
N LEU A 298 11.04 2.24 -10.93
CA LEU A 298 12.38 2.04 -11.47
C LEU A 298 12.80 3.14 -12.48
N ASP A 299 11.83 3.80 -13.12
CA ASP A 299 12.03 4.95 -14.01
C ASP A 299 12.20 6.29 -13.26
N GLN A 300 11.90 6.33 -11.96
CA GLN A 300 12.04 7.50 -11.09
C GLN A 300 13.30 7.43 -10.19
N VAL A 301 14.05 6.34 -10.27
CA VAL A 301 15.30 6.10 -9.53
C VAL A 301 16.48 6.01 -10.50
N GLN A 302 17.54 6.74 -10.17
CA GLN A 302 18.87 6.56 -10.73
C GLN A 302 19.78 5.89 -9.71
N PHE A 303 20.95 5.42 -10.13
CA PHE A 303 21.87 4.73 -9.23
C PHE A 303 23.28 5.26 -9.36
N TYR A 304 23.83 5.74 -8.25
CA TYR A 304 25.26 6.00 -8.14
C TYR A 304 25.99 4.66 -8.02
N LEU A 305 26.95 4.41 -8.92
CA LEU A 305 27.85 3.27 -8.80
C LEU A 305 29.02 3.66 -7.89
N ASN A 306 29.00 3.15 -6.66
CA ASN A 306 30.09 3.35 -5.72
C ASN A 306 31.35 2.60 -6.20
N PRO A 307 32.46 3.28 -6.53
CA PRO A 307 33.62 2.63 -7.11
C PRO A 307 34.39 1.78 -6.10
N GLN A 308 34.26 2.06 -4.80
CA GLN A 308 34.93 1.29 -3.74
C GLN A 308 34.20 -0.02 -3.44
N SER A 309 32.87 0.00 -3.29
CA SER A 309 32.07 -1.20 -3.00
C SER A 309 31.66 -1.97 -4.26
N SER A 310 31.62 -1.28 -5.42
CA SER A 310 31.05 -1.79 -6.67
C SER A 310 29.58 -2.20 -6.53
N LEU A 311 28.84 -1.46 -5.71
CA LEU A 311 27.40 -1.60 -5.50
C LEU A 311 26.67 -0.34 -6.01
N LEU A 312 25.40 -0.52 -6.35
CA LEU A 312 24.50 0.55 -6.75
C LEU A 312 23.82 1.18 -5.53
N GLU A 313 23.84 2.50 -5.45
CA GLU A 313 23.24 3.30 -4.37
C GLU A 313 22.11 4.16 -4.97
N PRO A 314 20.90 4.20 -4.37
CA PRO A 314 19.76 4.88 -4.96
C PRO A 314 19.92 6.41 -4.94
N VAL A 315 19.53 7.05 -6.04
CA VAL A 315 19.48 8.50 -6.22
C VAL A 315 18.11 8.86 -6.77
N ILE A 316 17.40 9.77 -6.11
CA ILE A 316 16.10 10.24 -6.59
C ILE A 316 16.27 11.04 -7.89
N HIS A 317 15.44 10.78 -8.89
CA HIS A 317 15.41 11.54 -10.15
C HIS A 317 14.03 12.18 -10.41
N GLY A 318 12.96 11.50 -9.98
CA GLY A 318 11.56 11.93 -10.17
C GLY A 318 11.07 13.03 -9.22
N GLU A 319 9.79 13.40 -9.39
CA GLU A 319 9.10 14.40 -8.56
C GLU A 319 8.98 13.91 -7.09
N ALA A 320 9.50 14.72 -6.18
CA ALA A 320 9.53 14.47 -4.76
C ALA A 320 8.37 15.20 -4.06
N ALA A 321 7.18 14.61 -4.12
CA ALA A 321 5.99 15.09 -3.41
C ALA A 321 5.82 14.40 -2.05
N ILE A 322 5.09 15.03 -1.13
CA ILE A 322 4.67 14.42 0.14
C ILE A 322 3.17 14.09 0.08
N GLY A 323 2.85 12.81 0.14
CA GLY A 323 1.50 12.27 0.02
C GLY A 323 0.99 11.60 1.29
N SER A 324 -0.20 11.01 1.18
CA SER A 324 -0.85 10.26 2.26
C SER A 324 -0.52 8.77 2.18
N LEU A 325 0.21 8.28 3.17
CA LEU A 325 0.48 6.85 3.34
C LEU A 325 -0.81 6.06 3.61
N GLY A 326 -1.79 6.69 4.27
CA GLY A 326 -3.07 6.07 4.62
C GLY A 326 -3.85 5.56 3.41
N ASP A 327 -3.69 6.21 2.26
CA ASP A 327 -4.39 5.86 1.01
C ASP A 327 -3.73 4.70 0.26
N THR A 328 -2.43 4.47 0.50
CA THR A 328 -1.63 3.49 -0.25
C THR A 328 -1.24 2.26 0.59
N GLY A 329 -1.05 2.39 1.91
CA GLY A 329 -0.55 1.38 2.83
C GLY A 329 0.98 1.21 2.77
N PHE A 330 1.55 0.08 3.20
CA PHE A 330 2.98 -0.23 2.98
C PHE A 330 3.26 -0.92 1.64
N GLN A 331 4.33 -0.55 0.95
CA GLN A 331 4.77 -1.18 -0.30
C GLN A 331 5.09 -2.66 -0.13
N GLY A 332 5.70 -3.02 1.01
CA GLY A 332 5.93 -4.42 1.39
C GLY A 332 4.64 -5.19 1.70
N GLY A 333 3.52 -4.50 1.92
CA GLY A 333 2.24 -5.13 2.23
C GLY A 333 1.76 -6.02 1.09
N GLY A 334 1.57 -7.32 1.39
CA GLY A 334 1.16 -8.32 0.40
C GLY A 334 2.27 -8.74 -0.56
N LYS A 335 3.52 -8.32 -0.36
CA LYS A 335 4.66 -8.85 -1.14
C LYS A 335 5.08 -10.19 -0.56
N GLN A 336 5.48 -11.11 -1.45
CA GLN A 336 5.83 -12.48 -1.09
C GLN A 336 7.35 -12.69 -1.18
N MET A 337 7.94 -13.32 -0.15
CA MET A 337 9.35 -13.72 -0.08
C MET A 337 9.62 -15.12 -0.64
N ILE A 338 8.57 -15.92 -0.85
CA ILE A 338 8.68 -17.26 -1.43
C ILE A 338 7.81 -17.28 -2.68
N ILE A 339 8.45 -17.58 -3.81
CA ILE A 339 7.80 -17.79 -5.10
C ILE A 339 7.75 -19.29 -5.34
N ASP A 340 6.85 -19.99 -4.65
CA ASP A 340 6.57 -21.38 -5.00
C ASP A 340 5.68 -21.37 -6.24
N GLY A 341 6.30 -21.64 -7.40
CA GLY A 341 5.59 -21.96 -8.65
C GLY A 341 4.86 -20.80 -9.34
N VAL A 342 4.73 -19.63 -8.73
CA VAL A 342 4.22 -18.43 -9.42
C VAL A 342 5.34 -17.85 -10.26
N GLN A 343 5.55 -18.41 -11.46
CA GLN A 343 6.12 -17.61 -12.54
C GLN A 343 5.25 -16.35 -12.62
N PRO A 344 5.80 -15.14 -12.46
CA PRO A 344 5.05 -13.96 -12.85
C PRO A 344 4.67 -14.24 -14.31
N GLU A 345 3.38 -14.31 -14.59
CA GLU A 345 2.86 -14.61 -15.93
C GLU A 345 3.36 -13.57 -16.96
N ASP A 346 3.99 -12.51 -16.45
CA ASP A 346 4.59 -11.37 -17.13
C ASP A 346 6.13 -11.32 -16.99
N ALA A 347 6.86 -12.44 -16.99
CA ALA A 347 8.35 -12.43 -17.01
C ALA A 347 8.96 -11.67 -18.23
N ALA A 348 8.13 -11.31 -19.21
CA ALA A 348 8.48 -10.46 -20.35
C ALA A 348 8.29 -8.95 -20.10
N ASP A 349 7.63 -8.54 -19.02
CA ASP A 349 7.34 -7.13 -18.69
C ASP A 349 8.07 -6.73 -17.41
N TRP A 350 9.31 -6.23 -17.55
CA TRP A 350 10.07 -5.61 -16.45
C TRP A 350 9.52 -4.21 -16.14
N SER A 351 8.20 -4.10 -15.99
CA SER A 351 7.50 -2.92 -15.49
C SER A 351 7.89 -2.67 -14.02
N CYS A 352 7.67 -1.44 -13.53
CA CYS A 352 8.01 -1.00 -12.17
C CYS A 352 7.55 -1.97 -11.05
N LYS A 353 6.51 -2.77 -11.31
CA LYS A 353 5.99 -3.79 -10.39
C LYS A 353 6.92 -5.00 -10.20
N LEU A 354 7.61 -5.45 -11.24
CA LEU A 354 8.47 -6.63 -11.19
C LEU A 354 9.79 -6.35 -10.46
N TRP A 355 10.33 -5.13 -10.62
CA TRP A 355 11.46 -4.59 -9.86
C TRP A 355 11.23 -4.66 -8.35
N GLN A 356 10.17 -4.01 -7.87
CA GLN A 356 9.82 -4.01 -6.44
C GLN A 356 9.56 -5.42 -5.92
N HIS A 357 8.90 -6.28 -6.71
CA HIS A 357 8.66 -7.66 -6.32
C HIS A 357 9.97 -8.45 -6.15
N CYS A 358 10.95 -8.25 -7.02
CA CYS A 358 12.25 -8.92 -6.91
C CYS A 358 13.05 -8.46 -5.68
N LEU A 359 12.94 -7.18 -5.29
CA LEU A 359 13.50 -6.70 -4.04
C LEU A 359 12.84 -7.34 -2.82
N PHE A 360 11.50 -7.28 -2.73
CA PHE A 360 10.75 -7.85 -1.60
C PHE A 360 10.74 -9.38 -1.57
N ALA A 361 11.16 -10.04 -2.64
CA ALA A 361 11.40 -11.49 -2.65
C ALA A 361 12.68 -11.87 -1.87
N ASP A 362 13.64 -10.94 -1.71
CA ASP A 362 14.86 -11.16 -0.96
C ASP A 362 14.62 -10.95 0.56
N PRO A 363 14.80 -11.99 1.39
CA PRO A 363 14.52 -11.89 2.82
C PRO A 363 15.41 -10.89 3.57
N ALA A 364 16.63 -10.64 3.09
CA ALA A 364 17.56 -9.69 3.71
C ALA A 364 17.11 -8.26 3.42
N PHE A 365 16.70 -7.95 2.18
CA PHE A 365 16.12 -6.65 1.83
C PHE A 365 14.84 -6.38 2.61
N PHE A 366 13.90 -7.32 2.61
CA PHE A 366 12.63 -7.11 3.30
C PHE A 366 12.84 -6.93 4.81
N ARG A 367 13.79 -7.66 5.42
CA ARG A 367 14.16 -7.47 6.83
C ARG A 367 14.71 -6.06 7.09
N ALA A 368 15.65 -5.60 6.27
CA ALA A 368 16.24 -4.27 6.39
C ALA A 368 15.19 -3.16 6.21
N TYR A 369 14.32 -3.29 5.20
CA TYR A 369 13.21 -2.36 4.96
C TYR A 369 12.27 -2.27 6.17
N VAL A 370 11.81 -3.39 6.73
CA VAL A 370 10.90 -3.36 7.89
C VAL A 370 11.57 -2.72 9.11
N ALA A 371 12.88 -2.94 9.29
CA ALA A 371 13.64 -2.30 10.37
C ALA A 371 13.68 -0.76 10.22
N ASP A 372 13.88 -0.24 8.99
CA ASP A 372 13.81 1.21 8.76
C ASP A 372 12.39 1.77 8.84
N VAL A 373 11.36 1.03 8.40
CA VAL A 373 9.96 1.42 8.63
C VAL A 373 9.67 1.52 10.13
N LEU A 374 10.20 0.60 10.95
CA LEU A 374 10.11 0.71 12.41
C LEU A 374 10.81 1.98 12.92
N ARG A 375 12.07 2.21 12.52
CA ARG A 375 12.84 3.39 12.91
C ARG A 375 12.11 4.69 12.58
N PHE A 376 11.57 4.82 11.37
CA PHE A 376 10.81 6.00 10.94
C PHE A 376 9.45 6.13 11.62
N SER A 377 8.85 5.02 12.05
CA SER A 377 7.63 5.06 12.85
C SER A 377 7.85 5.64 14.24
N GLU A 378 9.08 5.63 14.77
CA GLU A 378 9.33 6.12 16.13
C GLU A 378 9.21 7.65 16.21
N GLY A 379 8.41 8.15 17.15
CA GLY A 379 8.21 9.60 17.33
C GLY A 379 9.51 10.38 17.52
N ALA A 380 10.51 9.77 18.16
CA ALA A 380 11.83 10.36 18.35
C ALA A 380 12.51 10.72 17.02
N TYR A 381 12.41 9.86 16.00
CA TYR A 381 13.04 10.09 14.70
C TYR A 381 12.57 11.40 14.04
N LEU A 382 11.26 11.57 13.90
CA LEU A 382 10.72 12.78 13.24
C LEU A 382 10.92 14.01 14.13
N GLN A 383 10.84 13.86 15.46
CA GLN A 383 11.12 14.96 16.37
C GLN A 383 12.58 15.45 16.28
N GLU A 384 13.54 14.53 16.22
CA GLU A 384 14.97 14.86 16.04
C GLU A 384 15.22 15.58 14.71
N PHE A 385 14.65 15.07 13.63
CA PHE A 385 14.72 15.73 12.32
C PHE A 385 14.10 17.13 12.34
N LEU A 386 12.92 17.30 12.97
CA LEU A 386 12.28 18.60 13.07
C LEU A 386 13.06 19.58 13.94
N ASN A 387 13.80 19.09 14.94
CA ASN A 387 14.66 19.94 15.77
C ASN A 387 15.86 20.49 14.97
N SER A 388 16.41 19.71 14.03
CA SER A 388 17.51 20.17 13.16
C SER A 388 17.01 21.00 11.97
N ASP A 389 15.99 20.52 11.28
CA ASP A 389 15.58 21.01 9.96
C ASP A 389 14.26 21.78 9.96
N GLY A 390 13.42 21.63 11.00
CA GLY A 390 12.14 22.33 11.09
C GLY A 390 12.30 23.85 11.11
N ARG A 391 13.35 24.37 11.78
CA ARG A 391 13.66 25.80 11.74
C ARG A 391 13.97 26.29 10.32
N LEU A 392 14.71 25.51 9.53
CA LEU A 392 15.03 25.84 8.14
C LEU A 392 13.77 25.80 7.28
N PHE A 393 12.88 24.82 7.49
CA PHE A 393 11.59 24.75 6.80
C PHE A 393 10.77 26.02 7.03
N TYR A 394 10.63 26.48 8.28
CA TYR A 394 9.92 27.71 8.61
C TYR A 394 10.59 28.97 8.02
N GLN A 395 11.92 29.00 7.91
CA GLN A 395 12.63 30.07 7.18
C GLN A 395 12.26 30.08 5.70
N LYS A 396 12.26 28.92 5.02
CA LYS A 396 11.86 28.83 3.60
C LYS A 396 10.38 29.17 3.39
N GLN A 397 9.51 28.77 4.32
CA GLN A 397 8.11 29.18 4.31
C GLN A 397 7.97 30.72 4.37
N LYS A 398 8.74 31.38 5.23
CA LYS A 398 8.74 32.86 5.34
C LYS A 398 9.27 33.55 4.08
N ILE A 399 10.22 32.94 3.37
CA ILE A 399 10.68 33.41 2.05
C ILE A 399 9.52 33.36 1.05
N LEU A 400 8.82 32.24 0.94
CA LEU A 400 7.66 32.11 0.04
C LEU A 400 6.52 33.07 0.39
N GLN A 401 6.31 33.36 1.67
CA GLN A 401 5.29 34.31 2.13
C GLN A 401 5.50 35.75 1.63
N ARG A 402 6.70 36.10 1.14
CA ARG A 402 6.95 37.39 0.48
C ARG A 402 6.14 37.56 -0.80
N GLU A 403 5.89 36.47 -1.52
CA GLU A 403 5.09 36.47 -2.76
C GLU A 403 3.71 35.85 -2.57
N LEU A 404 3.56 34.98 -1.58
CA LEU A 404 2.34 34.25 -1.28
C LEU A 404 1.89 34.52 0.18
N PRO A 405 1.29 35.68 0.45
CA PRO A 405 0.85 36.03 1.81
C PRO A 405 -0.05 34.95 2.41
N GLY A 406 0.32 34.47 3.60
CA GLY A 406 -0.42 33.41 4.30
C GLY A 406 -0.10 31.98 3.87
N PHE A 407 0.87 31.77 2.97
CA PHE A 407 1.30 30.43 2.59
C PHE A 407 1.74 29.60 3.81
N ALA A 408 1.09 28.45 3.99
CA ALA A 408 1.33 27.49 5.06
C ALA A 408 1.21 26.06 4.49
N PRO A 409 2.32 25.44 4.10
CA PRO A 409 2.31 24.09 3.52
C PRO A 409 2.01 23.03 4.57
N ALA A 410 1.25 22.01 4.18
CA ALA A 410 0.86 20.90 5.06
C ALA A 410 1.92 19.79 5.18
N SER A 411 3.08 19.94 4.54
CA SER A 411 4.10 18.90 4.39
C SER A 411 4.54 18.30 5.74
N LEU A 412 4.88 19.13 6.73
CA LEU A 412 5.28 18.65 8.06
C LEU A 412 4.14 17.92 8.79
N GLN A 413 2.91 18.42 8.66
CA GLN A 413 1.73 17.77 9.23
C GLN A 413 1.49 16.40 8.56
N GLN A 414 1.65 16.32 7.24
CA GLN A 414 1.47 15.08 6.51
C GLN A 414 2.53 14.03 6.89
N LEU A 415 3.79 14.42 7.13
CA LEU A 415 4.82 13.52 7.66
C LEU A 415 4.43 12.95 9.04
N GLN A 416 3.86 13.78 9.92
CA GLN A 416 3.36 13.34 11.23
C GLN A 416 2.20 12.34 11.07
N LEU A 417 1.23 12.62 10.20
CA LEU A 417 0.11 11.72 9.90
C LEU A 417 0.58 10.37 9.34
N ASN A 418 1.58 10.39 8.44
CA ASN A 418 2.18 9.18 7.90
C ASN A 418 2.90 8.40 9.00
N GLN A 419 3.71 9.06 9.84
CA GLN A 419 4.37 8.41 10.97
C GLN A 419 3.36 7.74 11.93
N GLU A 420 2.26 8.41 12.27
CA GLU A 420 1.19 7.82 13.09
C GLU A 420 0.55 6.59 12.41
N TYR A 421 0.34 6.64 11.09
CA TYR A 421 -0.12 5.48 10.34
C TYR A 421 0.88 4.32 10.47
N MET A 422 2.18 4.59 10.29
CA MET A 422 3.24 3.57 10.41
C MET A 422 3.22 2.92 11.80
N GLN A 423 3.11 3.71 12.86
CA GLN A 423 3.04 3.22 14.24
C GLN A 423 1.85 2.27 14.47
N ARG A 424 0.66 2.66 13.98
CA ARG A 424 -0.55 1.84 14.09
C ARG A 424 -0.43 0.54 13.28
N ALA A 425 0.10 0.64 12.06
CA ALA A 425 0.25 -0.50 11.16
C ALA A 425 1.28 -1.52 11.70
N LEU A 426 2.41 -1.08 12.26
CA LEU A 426 3.40 -2.00 12.85
C LEU A 426 2.98 -2.59 14.21
N ARG A 427 1.90 -2.09 14.81
CA ARG A 427 1.40 -2.55 16.12
C ARG A 427 -0.06 -3.03 16.05
N PRO A 428 -0.39 -4.01 15.19
CA PRO A 428 -1.74 -4.53 15.14
C PRO A 428 -2.06 -5.33 16.41
N VAL A 429 -3.36 -5.40 16.74
CA VAL A 429 -3.86 -6.16 17.88
C VAL A 429 -3.69 -7.66 17.67
N LYS A 430 -3.83 -8.12 16.42
CA LYS A 430 -3.78 -9.53 16.02
C LYS A 430 -3.24 -9.63 14.58
N GLN A 431 -2.40 -10.63 14.31
CA GLN A 431 -1.83 -10.87 12.97
C GLN A 431 -2.05 -12.28 12.45
N ILE A 432 -2.20 -13.27 13.33
CA ILE A 432 -2.37 -14.66 12.94
C ILE A 432 -3.62 -15.28 13.54
N HIS A 433 -4.15 -16.29 12.88
CA HIS A 433 -5.00 -17.30 13.50
C HIS A 433 -4.22 -18.62 13.56
N ALA A 434 -4.43 -19.43 14.59
CA ALA A 434 -3.87 -20.77 14.68
C ALA A 434 -4.99 -21.77 14.97
N TYR A 435 -5.09 -22.82 14.17
CA TYR A 435 -6.11 -23.86 14.26
C TYR A 435 -5.46 -25.18 14.61
N TYR A 436 -6.05 -25.92 15.54
CA TYR A 436 -5.62 -27.28 15.85
C TYR A 436 -6.16 -28.24 14.78
N ASN A 437 -5.26 -28.98 14.14
CA ASN A 437 -5.64 -30.10 13.29
C ASN A 437 -5.31 -31.39 14.03
N ARG A 438 -6.29 -32.28 14.14
CA ARG A 438 -6.11 -33.58 14.80
C ARG A 438 -5.27 -34.49 13.91
N PRO A 439 -4.09 -34.97 14.36
CA PRO A 439 -3.33 -35.96 13.60
C PRO A 439 -4.06 -37.32 13.63
N GLU A 440 -3.99 -38.08 12.54
CA GLU A 440 -4.75 -39.33 12.35
C GLU A 440 -4.42 -40.44 13.38
N SER A 441 -3.23 -40.43 14.02
CA SER A 441 -2.86 -41.51 14.97
C SER A 441 -1.70 -41.19 15.94
N ASN A 442 -1.20 -39.95 16.01
CA ASN A 442 0.04 -39.67 16.74
C ASN A 442 -0.14 -38.68 17.91
N GLN A 443 -0.04 -39.18 19.15
CA GLN A 443 -0.07 -38.37 20.37
C GLN A 443 1.28 -37.70 20.70
N GLU A 444 2.35 -38.01 19.96
CA GLU A 444 3.67 -37.40 20.13
C GLU A 444 3.84 -36.11 19.31
N GLN A 445 2.80 -35.69 18.58
CA GLN A 445 2.82 -34.53 17.71
C GLN A 445 1.61 -33.64 17.93
N LEU A 446 1.84 -32.33 17.85
CA LEU A 446 0.82 -31.31 17.76
C LEU A 446 0.89 -30.68 16.36
N LEU A 447 -0.20 -30.69 15.62
CA LEU A 447 -0.30 -30.08 14.30
C LEU A 447 -1.15 -28.80 14.37
N LEU A 448 -0.58 -27.67 14.01
CA LEU A 448 -1.28 -26.39 13.94
C LEU A 448 -1.27 -25.84 12.52
N SER A 449 -2.43 -25.49 11.97
CA SER A 449 -2.53 -24.63 10.79
C SER A 449 -2.48 -23.17 11.23
N VAL A 450 -1.42 -22.47 10.87
CA VAL A 450 -1.25 -21.05 11.20
C VAL A 450 -1.51 -20.20 9.96
N CYS A 451 -2.44 -19.26 10.09
CA CYS A 451 -2.87 -18.36 9.02
C CYS A 451 -2.40 -16.95 9.31
N ASN A 452 -1.66 -16.32 8.40
CA ASN A 452 -1.31 -14.91 8.52
C ASN A 452 -2.41 -14.03 7.92
N ILE A 453 -3.21 -13.38 8.77
CA ILE A 453 -4.29 -12.49 8.32
C ILE A 453 -3.80 -11.05 8.06
N TYR A 454 -2.56 -10.76 8.41
CA TYR A 454 -1.94 -9.45 8.25
C TYR A 454 -1.13 -9.35 6.95
N ASN A 455 -0.96 -8.15 6.40
CA ASN A 455 -0.33 -7.94 5.09
C ASN A 455 1.21 -8.00 5.12
N LEU A 456 1.85 -7.95 6.29
CA LEU A 456 3.28 -8.18 6.44
C LEU A 456 3.58 -9.65 6.79
N PRO A 457 4.70 -10.22 6.32
CA PRO A 457 5.08 -11.59 6.67
C PRO A 457 5.33 -11.77 8.16
N VAL A 458 5.13 -12.98 8.67
CA VAL A 458 5.33 -13.33 10.09
C VAL A 458 6.21 -14.57 10.23
N GLU A 459 6.99 -14.61 11.30
CA GLU A 459 7.78 -15.78 11.72
C GLU A 459 7.14 -16.39 12.96
N VAL A 460 6.73 -17.65 12.87
CA VAL A 460 6.36 -18.46 14.03
C VAL A 460 7.64 -18.97 14.69
N LEU A 461 7.79 -18.71 15.98
CA LEU A 461 8.99 -19.03 16.77
C LEU A 461 8.84 -20.32 17.58
N GLY A 462 7.60 -20.67 17.94
CA GLY A 462 7.33 -21.76 18.87
C GLY A 462 5.87 -21.77 19.31
N ALA A 463 5.54 -22.68 20.21
CA ALA A 463 4.29 -22.70 20.95
C ALA A 463 4.51 -23.17 22.39
N ASP A 464 3.68 -22.72 23.32
CA ASP A 464 3.69 -23.20 24.70
C ASP A 464 2.34 -23.85 25.03
N ILE A 465 2.34 -24.88 25.88
CA ILE A 465 1.14 -25.46 26.48
C ILE A 465 1.16 -25.14 27.99
N GLY A 466 0.30 -24.21 28.40
CA GLY A 466 0.35 -23.66 29.75
C GLY A 466 1.69 -22.99 30.04
N ASP A 467 2.15 -23.05 31.31
CA ASP A 467 3.42 -22.43 31.72
C ASP A 467 4.60 -23.44 31.75
N SER A 468 4.36 -24.69 31.37
CA SER A 468 5.26 -25.82 31.68
C SER A 468 5.85 -26.54 30.47
N ILE A 469 5.21 -26.47 29.31
CA ILE A 469 5.63 -27.21 28.12
C ILE A 469 5.93 -26.21 27.02
N GLN A 470 7.19 -26.19 26.59
CA GLN A 470 7.64 -25.38 25.45
C GLN A 470 7.84 -26.28 24.24
N LEU A 471 7.33 -25.84 23.09
CA LEU A 471 7.39 -26.54 21.82
C LEU A 471 8.16 -25.71 20.81
N ASN A 472 9.31 -26.22 20.39
CA ASN A 472 10.14 -25.56 19.39
C ASN A 472 9.65 -25.92 17.98
N VAL A 473 9.74 -24.96 17.07
CA VAL A 473 9.54 -25.23 15.64
C VAL A 473 10.81 -25.80 15.00
N PRO A 474 10.69 -26.66 13.96
CA PRO A 474 11.84 -27.09 13.17
C PRO A 474 12.58 -25.89 12.54
N GLY A 475 13.91 -25.85 12.67
CA GLY A 475 14.73 -24.82 12.01
C GLY A 475 14.71 -23.41 12.64
N ASN A 476 14.34 -23.28 13.91
CA ASN A 476 14.26 -22.06 14.73
C ASN A 476 13.07 -21.12 14.44
N SER A 477 12.61 -20.99 13.20
CA SER A 477 11.39 -20.25 12.87
C SER A 477 10.71 -20.78 11.61
N VAL A 478 9.40 -20.52 11.49
CA VAL A 478 8.62 -20.82 10.28
C VAL A 478 8.04 -19.53 9.71
N LEU A 479 8.50 -19.15 8.51
CA LEU A 479 7.96 -18.01 7.78
C LEU A 479 6.58 -18.33 7.17
N ILE A 480 5.64 -17.41 7.36
CA ILE A 480 4.32 -17.36 6.73
C ILE A 480 4.19 -16.02 5.99
N GLN A 481 3.82 -16.08 4.71
CA GLN A 481 3.75 -14.91 3.83
C GLN A 481 2.70 -13.90 4.29
N GLY A 482 2.89 -12.63 3.91
CA GLY A 482 1.89 -11.59 4.11
C GLY A 482 0.61 -11.85 3.33
N ASN A 483 -0.53 -11.54 3.92
CA ASN A 483 -1.83 -11.66 3.28
C ASN A 483 -1.97 -10.66 2.12
N ILE A 484 -2.38 -11.15 0.94
CA ILE A 484 -2.69 -10.32 -0.21
C ILE A 484 -4.18 -9.97 -0.14
N LYS A 485 -4.50 -8.68 -0.29
CA LYS A 485 -5.89 -8.21 -0.26
C LYS A 485 -6.72 -8.96 -1.30
N MET A 486 -7.87 -9.49 -0.86
CA MET A 486 -8.80 -10.29 -1.68
C MET A 486 -8.25 -11.63 -2.19
N SER A 487 -7.13 -12.12 -1.67
CA SER A 487 -6.63 -13.48 -1.92
C SER A 487 -6.97 -14.41 -0.75
N PRO A 488 -6.92 -15.75 -0.95
CA PRO A 488 -6.93 -16.69 0.15
C PRO A 488 -5.82 -16.38 1.15
N VAL A 489 -6.15 -16.50 2.44
CA VAL A 489 -5.20 -16.22 3.53
C VAL A 489 -4.04 -17.22 3.44
N PRO A 490 -2.77 -16.77 3.50
CA PRO A 490 -1.63 -17.69 3.56
C PRO A 490 -1.71 -18.57 4.80
N VAL A 491 -1.63 -19.90 4.60
CA VAL A 491 -1.69 -20.91 5.66
C VAL A 491 -0.41 -21.74 5.63
N LYS A 492 0.10 -22.11 6.80
CA LYS A 492 1.17 -23.08 6.93
C LYS A 492 0.89 -24.06 8.06
N ASP A 493 1.03 -25.33 7.74
CA ASP A 493 0.94 -26.40 8.71
C ASP A 493 2.28 -26.57 9.41
N ILE A 494 2.26 -26.53 10.74
CA ILE A 494 3.44 -26.62 11.59
C ILE A 494 3.27 -27.81 12.52
N VAL A 495 4.19 -28.76 12.40
CA VAL A 495 4.27 -29.94 13.27
C VAL A 495 5.22 -29.62 14.42
N PHE A 496 4.70 -29.70 15.64
CA PHE A 496 5.47 -29.60 16.87
C PHE A 496 5.66 -30.98 17.48
N SER A 497 6.89 -31.33 17.84
CA SER A 497 7.19 -32.55 18.58
C SER A 497 6.93 -32.34 20.07
N MET A 498 6.19 -33.26 20.68
CA MET A 498 6.00 -33.26 22.13
C MET A 498 7.31 -33.64 22.83
N PRO A 499 7.58 -33.10 24.05
CA PRO A 499 8.72 -33.53 24.85
C PRO A 499 8.66 -35.02 25.16
N ALA A 500 9.83 -35.67 25.28
CA ALA A 500 9.91 -37.09 25.56
C ALA A 500 9.12 -37.47 26.83
N GLY A 501 8.22 -38.45 26.70
CA GLY A 501 7.36 -38.93 27.78
C GLY A 501 6.08 -38.12 28.02
N VAL A 502 5.80 -37.10 27.20
CA VAL A 502 4.55 -36.31 27.26
C VAL A 502 3.67 -36.67 26.07
N ALA A 503 2.51 -37.28 26.32
CA ALA A 503 1.50 -37.53 25.31
C ALA A 503 0.52 -36.35 25.24
N PHE A 504 0.21 -35.91 24.02
CA PHE A 504 -0.78 -34.87 23.78
C PHE A 504 -2.19 -35.38 24.13
N ALA A 505 -2.98 -34.55 24.83
CA ALA A 505 -4.36 -34.83 25.16
C ALA A 505 -5.25 -33.62 24.84
N ASP A 506 -6.49 -33.85 24.38
CA ASP A 506 -7.42 -32.78 23.96
C ASP A 506 -7.69 -31.76 25.08
N SER A 507 -7.58 -32.13 26.37
CA SER A 507 -7.69 -31.20 27.50
C SER A 507 -6.62 -30.10 27.51
N MET A 508 -5.48 -30.34 26.85
CA MET A 508 -4.36 -29.39 26.74
C MET A 508 -4.66 -28.25 25.75
N LEU A 509 -5.64 -28.39 24.85
CA LEU A 509 -5.94 -27.44 23.77
C LEU A 509 -6.18 -26.00 24.28
N SER A 510 -6.89 -25.86 25.41
CA SER A 510 -7.20 -24.55 25.99
C SER A 510 -5.97 -23.76 26.48
N GLY A 511 -4.84 -24.45 26.70
CA GLY A 511 -3.60 -23.87 27.19
C GLY A 511 -2.60 -23.50 26.10
N ILE A 512 -2.89 -23.80 24.82
CA ILE A 512 -1.89 -23.65 23.74
C ILE A 512 -1.83 -22.20 23.27
N ARG A 513 -0.62 -21.65 23.23
CA ARG A 513 -0.32 -20.32 22.66
C ARG A 513 0.80 -20.44 21.64
N VAL A 514 0.63 -19.81 20.48
CA VAL A 514 1.64 -19.72 19.44
C VAL A 514 2.41 -18.42 19.61
N HIS A 515 3.74 -18.50 19.63
CA HIS A 515 4.65 -17.36 19.69
C HIS A 515 5.12 -17.01 18.28
N TYR A 516 4.98 -15.74 17.91
CA TYR A 516 5.37 -15.28 16.58
C TYR A 516 5.77 -13.81 16.60
N ARG A 517 6.35 -13.34 15.51
CA ARG A 517 6.66 -11.92 15.31
C ARG A 517 6.50 -11.55 13.85
N THR A 518 6.32 -10.27 13.56
CA THR A 518 6.41 -9.76 12.19
C THR A 518 7.86 -9.88 11.70
N TRP A 519 8.05 -10.31 10.44
CA TRP A 519 9.38 -10.41 9.84
C TRP A 519 10.11 -9.07 9.92
N GLY A 520 11.33 -9.08 10.45
CA GLY A 520 12.15 -7.88 10.65
C GLY A 520 11.88 -7.06 11.92
N LEU A 521 10.87 -7.43 12.72
CA LEU A 521 10.65 -6.84 14.04
C LEU A 521 11.11 -7.79 15.16
N GLU A 522 11.48 -7.23 16.31
CA GLU A 522 11.90 -8.02 17.48
C GLU A 522 10.74 -8.40 18.41
N ARG A 523 9.66 -7.61 18.40
CA ARG A 523 8.52 -7.78 19.32
C ARG A 523 7.81 -9.11 19.07
N VAL A 524 7.82 -9.98 20.07
CA VAL A 524 7.08 -11.24 20.08
C VAL A 524 5.64 -11.02 20.52
N LEU A 525 4.71 -11.60 19.75
CA LEU A 525 3.27 -11.65 20.00
C LEU A 525 2.86 -13.09 20.27
N ASN A 526 1.69 -13.25 20.89
CA ASN A 526 1.15 -14.54 21.28
C ASN A 526 -0.31 -14.66 20.84
N GLU A 527 -0.69 -15.80 20.27
CA GLU A 527 -2.08 -16.06 19.88
C GLU A 527 -2.56 -17.42 20.41
N VAL A 528 -3.81 -17.44 20.86
CA VAL A 528 -4.45 -18.65 21.38
C VAL A 528 -4.88 -19.54 20.22
N VAL A 529 -4.69 -20.85 20.38
CA VAL A 529 -5.12 -21.84 19.38
C VAL A 529 -6.62 -22.05 19.41
N ILE A 530 -7.23 -22.05 18.23
CA ILE A 530 -8.62 -22.40 18.00
C ILE A 530 -8.74 -23.93 17.99
N PRO A 531 -9.61 -24.55 18.81
CA PRO A 531 -9.57 -25.98 19.12
C PRO A 531 -10.21 -26.89 18.06
N TYR A 532 -10.35 -26.41 16.82
CA TYR A 532 -10.91 -27.15 15.69
C TYR A 532 -10.13 -26.85 14.42
N ALA A 533 -10.21 -27.77 13.46
CA ALA A 533 -9.46 -27.69 12.21
C ALA A 533 -9.91 -26.49 11.37
N LEU A 534 -8.97 -25.90 10.61
CA LEU A 534 -9.28 -24.84 9.67
C LEU A 534 -10.23 -25.32 8.56
N ILE A 535 -9.96 -26.52 8.04
CA ILE A 535 -10.81 -27.25 7.10
C ILE A 535 -10.97 -28.65 7.68
N ASP A 536 -12.22 -29.04 7.89
CA ASP A 536 -12.60 -30.39 8.33
C ASP A 536 -13.23 -31.11 7.13
N GLU A 537 -12.38 -31.77 6.34
CA GLU A 537 -12.81 -32.51 5.14
C GLU A 537 -13.78 -33.63 5.49
N GLU A 538 -13.57 -34.32 6.62
CA GLU A 538 -14.47 -35.36 7.11
C GLU A 538 -15.88 -34.81 7.37
N LEU A 539 -15.98 -33.63 7.99
CA LEU A 539 -17.27 -32.97 8.22
C LEU A 539 -17.94 -32.50 6.91
N LEU A 540 -17.16 -32.06 5.92
CA LEU A 540 -17.68 -31.64 4.61
C LEU A 540 -18.16 -32.82 3.76
N GLU A 541 -17.41 -33.93 3.74
CA GLU A 541 -17.77 -35.15 3.01
C GLU A 541 -18.98 -35.86 3.66
N ASN A 542 -19.07 -35.81 4.99
CA ASN A 542 -20.14 -36.43 5.76
C ASN A 542 -21.35 -35.51 6.00
N ASP A 543 -21.57 -34.48 5.17
CA ASP A 543 -22.79 -33.65 5.21
C ASP A 543 -24.03 -34.45 4.73
N LEU A 544 -24.60 -35.20 5.66
CA LEU A 544 -25.79 -36.02 5.45
C LEU A 544 -26.98 -35.21 4.88
N ILE A 545 -27.08 -33.91 5.18
CA ILE A 545 -28.15 -33.05 4.66
C ILE A 545 -28.00 -32.85 3.14
N ARG A 546 -26.78 -32.86 2.60
CA ARG A 546 -26.51 -32.76 1.15
C ARG A 546 -26.45 -34.09 0.42
N GLN A 547 -26.18 -35.18 1.11
CA GLN A 547 -26.12 -36.52 0.50
C GLN A 547 -27.46 -36.95 -0.13
N LYS A 548 -27.44 -37.83 -1.13
CA LYS A 548 -28.69 -38.39 -1.68
C LYS A 548 -29.33 -39.37 -0.68
N PRO A 549 -30.67 -39.48 -0.64
CA PRO A 549 -31.31 -40.54 0.13
C PRO A 549 -30.78 -41.92 -0.28
N ASN A 550 -30.43 -42.74 0.70
CA ASN A 550 -29.66 -43.97 0.51
C ASN A 550 -30.38 -45.21 1.08
N VAL A 551 -31.71 -45.13 1.22
CA VAL A 551 -32.56 -46.20 1.75
C VAL A 551 -32.34 -47.54 1.02
N GLY A 552 -32.09 -47.49 -0.30
CA GLY A 552 -31.83 -48.68 -1.12
C GLY A 552 -30.51 -49.39 -0.82
N ASP A 553 -29.58 -48.76 -0.10
CA ASP A 553 -28.26 -49.32 0.20
C ASP A 553 -28.29 -50.31 1.38
N PHE A 554 -29.42 -50.41 2.07
CA PHE A 554 -29.59 -51.21 3.27
C PHE A 554 -30.51 -52.40 3.02
N ALA A 555 -29.95 -53.62 3.05
CA ALA A 555 -30.70 -54.85 2.81
C ALA A 555 -31.84 -55.11 3.83
N PHE A 556 -31.79 -54.45 4.99
CA PHE A 556 -32.81 -54.52 6.02
C PHE A 556 -33.97 -53.53 5.84
N LEU A 557 -33.96 -52.71 4.78
CA LEU A 557 -35.05 -51.81 4.41
C LEU A 557 -35.77 -52.34 3.16
N GLU A 558 -37.11 -52.32 3.20
CA GLU A 558 -37.98 -52.57 2.06
C GLU A 558 -38.65 -51.28 1.64
N VAL A 559 -38.56 -50.92 0.35
CA VAL A 559 -39.17 -49.72 -0.21
C VAL A 559 -40.37 -50.11 -1.07
N ASP A 560 -41.56 -49.67 -0.67
CA ASP A 560 -42.80 -49.78 -1.47
C ASP A 560 -43.06 -48.41 -2.14
N GLU A 561 -42.68 -48.32 -3.41
CA GLU A 561 -42.82 -47.10 -4.21
C GLU A 561 -44.28 -46.72 -4.48
N VAL A 562 -45.20 -47.70 -4.49
CA VAL A 562 -46.62 -47.46 -4.76
C VAL A 562 -47.31 -46.88 -3.53
N LYS A 563 -47.03 -47.43 -2.35
CA LYS A 563 -47.62 -46.96 -1.08
C LYS A 563 -46.84 -45.84 -0.42
N ARG A 564 -45.67 -45.50 -0.97
CA ARG A 564 -44.70 -44.58 -0.38
C ARG A 564 -44.37 -44.99 1.07
N GLU A 565 -44.02 -46.25 1.26
CA GLU A 565 -43.64 -46.82 2.55
C GLU A 565 -42.19 -47.32 2.51
N ILE A 566 -41.45 -47.11 3.59
CA ILE A 566 -40.12 -47.67 3.80
C ILE A 566 -40.19 -48.45 5.11
N ARG A 567 -39.90 -49.75 5.07
CA ARG A 567 -40.12 -50.65 6.21
C ARG A 567 -38.83 -51.33 6.64
N PHE A 568 -38.49 -51.25 7.92
CA PHE A 568 -37.48 -52.12 8.51
C PHE A 568 -38.01 -53.56 8.54
N LYS A 569 -37.21 -54.50 8.02
CA LYS A 569 -37.48 -55.94 8.15
C LYS A 569 -37.40 -56.35 9.63
N PRO A 570 -38.22 -57.31 10.10
CA PRO A 570 -38.04 -57.90 11.43
C PRO A 570 -36.65 -58.54 11.59
N GLY A 571 -36.14 -58.59 12.82
CA GLY A 571 -34.83 -59.14 13.17
C GLY A 571 -33.85 -58.12 13.73
N ARG A 572 -32.60 -58.56 13.91
CA ARG A 572 -31.48 -57.73 14.36
C ARG A 572 -30.66 -57.25 13.18
N HIS A 573 -30.47 -55.94 13.09
CA HIS A 573 -29.75 -55.26 12.02
C HIS A 573 -28.69 -54.33 12.61
N THR A 574 -27.65 -54.07 11.82
CA THR A 574 -26.58 -53.13 12.17
C THR A 574 -26.60 -51.98 11.18
N LEU A 575 -26.59 -50.76 11.68
CA LEU A 575 -26.43 -49.54 10.91
C LEU A 575 -25.04 -48.98 11.25
N ASP A 576 -24.11 -49.14 10.31
CA ASP A 576 -22.70 -48.77 10.42
C ASP A 576 -22.34 -47.48 9.63
N ARG A 577 -23.32 -46.91 8.96
CA ARG A 577 -23.21 -45.64 8.22
C ARG A 577 -24.54 -44.89 8.22
N PRO A 578 -24.55 -43.57 8.01
CA PRO A 578 -25.76 -42.75 8.00
C PRO A 578 -26.88 -43.28 7.09
N LEU A 579 -28.12 -43.31 7.58
CA LEU A 579 -29.33 -43.60 6.81
C LEU A 579 -30.10 -42.31 6.57
N LYS A 580 -30.26 -41.92 5.30
CA LYS A 580 -31.08 -40.79 4.86
C LYS A 580 -32.34 -41.25 4.16
N VAL A 581 -33.49 -40.93 4.78
CA VAL A 581 -34.82 -41.25 4.26
C VAL A 581 -35.40 -40.04 3.50
N PRO A 582 -35.86 -40.21 2.24
CA PRO A 582 -36.41 -39.12 1.43
C PRO A 582 -37.73 -38.60 1.99
N ALA A 583 -38.13 -37.39 1.56
CA ALA A 583 -39.46 -36.86 1.86
C ALA A 583 -40.57 -37.60 1.09
N GLY A 584 -41.79 -37.55 1.62
CA GLY A 584 -42.98 -38.09 0.94
C GLY A 584 -43.22 -39.59 1.12
N TYR A 585 -42.48 -40.24 2.03
CA TYR A 585 -42.67 -41.64 2.44
C TYR A 585 -43.18 -41.72 3.88
N ARG A 586 -43.38 -42.94 4.37
CA ARG A 586 -43.55 -43.27 5.78
C ARG A 586 -42.48 -44.26 6.17
N LEU A 587 -41.61 -43.91 7.12
CA LEU A 587 -40.62 -44.84 7.65
C LEU A 587 -41.24 -45.67 8.77
N MET A 588 -41.25 -46.99 8.64
CA MET A 588 -42.01 -47.90 9.50
C MET A 588 -41.13 -48.98 10.09
N ALA A 589 -41.28 -49.26 11.38
CA ALA A 589 -40.71 -50.43 12.03
C ALA A 589 -41.83 -51.19 12.77
N GLY A 590 -41.91 -52.50 12.56
CA GLY A 590 -42.91 -53.38 13.16
C GLY A 590 -42.35 -54.21 14.32
N PRO A 591 -43.15 -55.12 14.91
CA PRO A 591 -42.69 -55.98 16.00
C PRO A 591 -41.42 -56.76 15.64
N ASP A 592 -40.57 -57.00 16.64
CA ASP A 592 -39.29 -57.71 16.54
C ASP A 592 -38.22 -57.01 15.66
N THR A 593 -38.29 -55.69 15.51
CA THR A 593 -37.24 -54.92 14.82
C THR A 593 -36.21 -54.39 15.80
N ARG A 594 -34.93 -54.74 15.63
CA ARG A 594 -33.83 -54.24 16.45
C ARG A 594 -32.71 -53.70 15.57
N VAL A 595 -32.34 -52.44 15.73
CA VAL A 595 -31.29 -51.78 14.93
C VAL A 595 -30.20 -51.27 15.87
N ASP A 596 -28.98 -51.75 15.70
CA ASP A 596 -27.80 -51.28 16.43
C ASP A 596 -27.03 -50.26 15.60
N LEU A 597 -26.94 -49.03 16.08
CA LEU A 597 -26.23 -47.92 15.43
C LEU A 597 -24.81 -47.87 15.98
N VAL A 598 -23.84 -48.10 15.09
CA VAL A 598 -22.41 -48.15 15.39
C VAL A 598 -21.65 -47.21 14.46
N THR A 599 -20.35 -47.01 14.69
CA THR A 599 -19.46 -46.24 13.81
C THR A 599 -20.03 -44.86 13.44
N ARG A 600 -20.56 -44.15 14.44
CA ARG A 600 -21.17 -42.80 14.33
C ARG A 600 -22.39 -42.72 13.41
N ALA A 601 -23.07 -43.84 13.13
CA ALA A 601 -24.27 -43.83 12.32
C ALA A 601 -25.44 -43.05 12.96
N ASN A 602 -26.29 -42.49 12.11
CA ASN A 602 -27.55 -41.83 12.44
C ASN A 602 -28.63 -42.16 11.42
N ILE A 603 -29.88 -41.84 11.77
CA ILE A 603 -31.01 -41.87 10.85
C ILE A 603 -31.53 -40.44 10.69
N LEU A 604 -31.43 -39.88 9.49
CA LEU A 604 -32.05 -38.60 9.12
C LEU A 604 -33.26 -38.87 8.23
N SER A 605 -34.45 -38.57 8.74
CA SER A 605 -35.70 -38.80 8.02
C SER A 605 -36.42 -37.51 7.70
N TYR A 606 -36.63 -37.25 6.41
CA TYR A 606 -37.58 -36.24 5.90
C TYR A 606 -39.01 -36.79 5.77
N SER A 607 -39.25 -37.99 6.30
CA SER A 607 -40.53 -38.67 6.32
C SER A 607 -40.97 -38.99 7.76
N PRO A 608 -42.27 -38.97 8.06
CA PRO A 608 -42.77 -39.35 9.38
C PRO A 608 -42.38 -40.78 9.76
N LEU A 609 -41.98 -40.97 11.01
CA LEU A 609 -41.65 -42.27 11.61
C LEU A 609 -42.90 -42.92 12.25
N TYR A 610 -43.08 -44.21 12.00
CA TYR A 610 -44.12 -45.06 12.59
C TYR A 610 -43.50 -46.34 13.17
N LEU A 611 -43.11 -46.28 14.44
CA LEU A 611 -42.51 -47.41 15.15
C LEU A 611 -43.60 -48.09 16.00
N LYS A 612 -44.07 -49.28 15.59
CA LYS A 612 -45.15 -50.02 16.26
C LYS A 612 -44.68 -51.41 16.66
N GLY A 613 -44.17 -51.55 17.89
CA GLY A 613 -43.87 -52.83 18.54
C GLY A 613 -44.96 -53.27 19.53
N SER A 614 -44.79 -54.46 20.12
CA SER A 614 -45.57 -54.94 21.27
C SER A 614 -44.65 -55.12 22.49
N GLU A 615 -45.23 -55.40 23.66
CA GLU A 615 -44.47 -55.68 24.88
C GLU A 615 -43.57 -56.93 24.73
N GLU A 616 -44.07 -57.97 24.05
CA GLU A 616 -43.34 -59.21 23.77
C GLU A 616 -42.33 -59.07 22.61
N ALA A 617 -42.56 -58.12 21.69
CA ALA A 617 -41.74 -57.91 20.49
C ALA A 617 -41.56 -56.40 20.21
N PRO A 618 -40.70 -55.71 20.99
CA PRO A 618 -40.50 -54.27 20.87
C PRO A 618 -39.70 -53.88 19.63
N VAL A 619 -39.86 -52.62 19.20
CA VAL A 619 -38.90 -51.96 18.30
C VAL A 619 -37.80 -51.35 19.15
N VAL A 620 -36.53 -51.68 18.86
CA VAL A 620 -35.39 -51.22 19.66
C VAL A 620 -34.32 -50.61 18.77
N PHE A 621 -33.87 -49.41 19.11
CA PHE A 621 -32.67 -48.79 18.56
C PHE A 621 -31.62 -48.71 19.68
N THR A 622 -30.43 -49.26 19.46
CA THR A 622 -29.32 -49.27 20.43
C THR A 622 -28.03 -48.72 19.83
N SER A 623 -27.01 -48.52 20.65
CA SER A 623 -25.63 -48.29 20.21
C SER A 623 -24.69 -49.09 21.10
N SER A 624 -24.16 -50.20 20.58
CA SER A 624 -23.26 -51.08 21.32
C SER A 624 -21.87 -50.48 21.55
N ASP A 625 -21.42 -49.57 20.68
CA ASP A 625 -20.12 -48.88 20.77
C ASP A 625 -20.21 -47.46 21.37
N SER A 626 -21.41 -47.03 21.77
CA SER A 626 -21.68 -45.68 22.30
C SER A 626 -21.36 -44.53 21.34
N THR A 627 -21.27 -44.78 20.03
CA THR A 627 -20.94 -43.76 19.03
C THR A 627 -22.13 -43.18 18.28
N ALA A 628 -23.34 -43.77 18.42
CA ALA A 628 -24.50 -43.39 17.63
C ALA A 628 -24.82 -41.88 17.72
N GLN A 629 -25.09 -41.28 16.55
CA GLN A 629 -25.45 -39.87 16.43
C GLN A 629 -26.98 -39.62 16.48
N GLY A 630 -27.76 -40.68 16.71
CA GLY A 630 -29.19 -40.61 17.00
C GLY A 630 -30.11 -40.66 15.77
N VAL A 631 -31.37 -40.30 16.00
CA VAL A 631 -32.43 -40.27 14.98
C VAL A 631 -33.01 -38.86 14.92
N ILE A 632 -33.00 -38.26 13.73
CA ILE A 632 -33.50 -36.92 13.45
C ILE A 632 -34.67 -37.04 12.47
N VAL A 633 -35.80 -36.42 12.80
CA VAL A 633 -36.97 -36.34 11.93
C VAL A 633 -37.26 -34.87 11.68
N LEU A 634 -37.27 -34.45 10.41
CA LEU A 634 -37.46 -33.06 9.98
C LEU A 634 -38.84 -32.82 9.37
#